data_AF-A0A7W6FP15-F1
#
_entry.id   AF-A0A7W6FP15-F1
#
_cell.length_a   1.000
_cell.length_b   1.000
_cell.length_c   1.000
_cell.angle_alpha   90.00
_cell.angle_beta   90.00
_cell.angle_gamma   90.00
#
_symmetry.space_group_name_H-M   'P 1'
#
loop_
_entity.id
_entity.type
_entity.pdbx_description
1 polymer ?
#
loop_
_entity_poly.entity_id
_entity_poly.type
_entity_poly.pdbx_seq_one_letter_code
_entity_poly.pdbx_strand_id
1 'polypeptide(L)'
;MSRLCKRYTEHHETVWNGVTIAISYEPRWLSLADDYGLDTAHLEIEAIAPERAPLPITETGYRSHFTTANAVAAMGGPVALVRTWLDEEAANPAWRRQADAKRQLTLF
;
A
#
# COMPACT_ATOMS: atom_id res chain seq x y z
N MET A 1 -5.98 25.48 23.35
CA MET A 1 -5.08 25.79 22.22
C MET A 1 -5.18 24.62 21.26
N SER A 2 -5.94 24.75 20.18
CA SER A 2 -6.01 23.69 19.16
C SER A 2 -4.70 23.73 18.39
N ARG A 3 -3.80 22.76 18.65
CA ARG A 3 -2.67 22.54 17.76
C ARG A 3 -3.26 22.11 16.43
N LEU A 4 -3.16 22.96 15.40
CA LEU A 4 -3.29 22.51 14.02
C LEU A 4 -2.20 21.45 13.81
N CYS A 5 -2.54 20.18 14.00
CA CYS A 5 -1.68 19.09 13.58
C CYS A 5 -1.76 19.09 12.05
N LYS A 6 -0.78 19.73 11.41
CA LYS A 6 -0.67 19.78 9.96
C LYS A 6 -0.51 18.34 9.49
N ARG A 7 -1.49 17.82 8.75
CA ARG A 7 -1.37 16.52 8.09
C ARG A 7 -0.16 16.55 7.18
N TYR A 8 0.69 15.55 7.32
CA TYR A 8 1.88 15.37 6.49
C TYR A 8 1.69 14.05 5.77
N THR A 9 1.51 14.14 4.46
CA THR A 9 1.33 12.99 3.59
C THR A 9 2.55 12.90 2.69
N GLU A 10 3.15 11.72 2.66
CA GLU A 10 4.20 11.37 1.72
C GLU A 10 3.59 10.67 0.52
N HIS A 11 4.03 11.02 -0.68
CA HIS A 11 3.63 10.34 -1.91
C HIS A 11 4.84 9.67 -2.51
N HIS A 12 4.68 8.39 -2.83
CA HIS A 12 5.72 7.55 -3.40
C HIS A 12 5.16 6.80 -4.60
N GLU A 13 6.04 6.44 -5.53
CA GLU A 13 5.72 5.57 -6.64
C GLU A 13 6.71 4.42 -6.69
N THR A 14 6.23 3.24 -7.06
CA THR A 14 7.08 2.07 -7.32
C THR A 14 6.51 1.25 -8.46
N VAL A 15 7.39 0.53 -9.16
CA VAL A 15 6.98 -0.49 -10.14
C VAL A 15 7.14 -1.86 -9.50
N TRP A 16 6.10 -2.69 -9.60
CA TRP A 16 6.06 -4.07 -9.12
C TRP A 16 5.45 -4.97 -10.19
N ASN A 17 6.20 -5.97 -10.66
CA ASN A 17 5.77 -6.90 -11.73
C ASN A 17 5.14 -6.22 -12.96
N GLY A 18 5.68 -5.06 -13.36
CA GLY A 18 5.19 -4.29 -14.50
C GLY A 18 3.95 -3.43 -14.24
N VAL A 19 3.47 -3.37 -12.99
CA VAL A 19 2.41 -2.46 -12.54
C VAL A 19 3.03 -1.29 -11.79
N THR A 20 2.75 -0.07 -12.21
CA THR A 20 3.07 1.16 -11.47
C THR A 20 2.04 1.37 -10.37
N ILE A 21 2.54 1.56 -9.16
CA ILE A 21 1.76 1.68 -7.93
C ILE A 21 2.08 3.02 -7.27
N ALA A 22 1.06 3.82 -7.01
CA ALA A 22 1.13 4.99 -6.15
C ALA A 22 0.90 4.58 -4.70
N ILE A 23 1.69 5.14 -3.79
CA ILE A 23 1.59 4.91 -2.35
C ILE A 23 1.48 6.27 -1.66
N SER A 24 0.35 6.54 -1.02
CA SER A 24 0.18 7.70 -0.14
C SER A 24 0.30 7.24 1.31
N TYR A 25 1.18 7.89 2.07
CA TYR A 25 1.47 7.52 3.45
C TYR A 25 1.28 8.71 4.37
N GLU A 26 0.42 8.56 5.37
CA GLU A 26 0.24 9.56 6.43
C GLU A 26 0.59 8.92 7.79
N PRO A 27 1.78 9.22 8.36
CA PRO A 27 2.21 8.63 9.64
C PRO A 27 1.33 9.04 10.83
N ARG A 28 0.57 10.14 10.72
CA ARG A 28 -0.22 10.73 11.81
C ARG A 28 -1.68 10.98 11.42
N TRP A 29 -2.33 10.02 10.76
CA TRP A 29 -3.65 10.13 10.13
C TRP A 29 -4.75 10.68 11.04
N LEU A 30 -4.77 10.27 12.32
CA LEU A 30 -5.76 10.75 13.30
C LEU A 30 -5.25 11.87 14.21
N SER A 31 -3.94 12.15 14.18
CA SER A 31 -3.30 13.11 15.10
C SER A 31 -3.57 12.84 16.59
N LEU A 32 -4.00 11.62 16.95
CA LEU A 32 -4.31 11.21 18.32
C LEU A 32 -3.07 10.73 19.10
N ALA A 33 -1.91 10.66 18.45
CA ALA A 33 -0.66 10.24 19.09
C ALA A 33 -0.27 11.17 20.25
N ASP A 34 -0.43 12.49 20.08
CA ASP A 34 -0.01 13.46 21.09
C ASP A 34 -0.94 13.47 22.32
N ASP A 35 -2.24 13.27 22.10
CA ASP A 35 -3.26 13.40 23.16
C ASP A 35 -3.61 12.05 23.81
N TYR A 36 -3.47 10.94 23.07
CA TYR A 36 -3.94 9.61 23.48
C TYR A 36 -2.89 8.50 23.30
N GLY A 37 -1.70 8.81 22.79
CA GLY A 37 -0.65 7.80 22.54
C GLY A 37 -0.99 6.81 21.42
N LEU A 38 -2.00 7.11 20.59
CA LEU A 38 -2.44 6.24 19.51
C LEU A 38 -1.64 6.53 18.23
N ASP A 39 -0.60 5.74 17.99
CA ASP A 39 0.19 5.75 16.76
C ASP A 39 -0.59 5.06 15.62
N THR A 40 -1.46 5.80 14.96
CA THR A 40 -2.19 5.34 13.77
C THR A 40 -1.69 6.04 12.52
N ALA A 41 -1.02 5.26 11.69
CA ALA A 41 -0.64 5.63 10.34
C ALA A 41 -1.61 5.04 9.31
N HIS A 42 -1.74 5.73 8.19
CA HIS A 42 -2.57 5.32 7.07
C HIS A 42 -1.74 5.18 5.80
N LEU A 43 -1.96 4.08 5.09
CA LEU A 43 -1.37 3.75 3.79
C LEU A 43 -2.49 3.57 2.78
N GLU A 44 -2.42 4.34 1.70
CA GLU A 44 -3.21 4.11 0.49
C GLU A 44 -2.29 3.57 -0.59
N ILE A 45 -2.70 2.45 -1.20
CA ILE A 45 -1.94 1.75 -2.24
C ILE A 45 -2.84 1.65 -3.45
N GLU A 46 -2.41 2.20 -4.58
CA GLU A 46 -3.20 2.24 -5.81
C GLU A 46 -2.38 1.83 -7.03
N ALA A 47 -2.87 0.88 -7.81
CA ALA A 47 -2.35 0.58 -9.13
C ALA A 47 -2.79 1.67 -10.12
N ILE A 48 -1.84 2.49 -10.56
CA ILE A 48 -2.09 3.63 -11.45
C ILE A 48 -1.79 3.30 -12.92
N ALA A 49 -0.95 2.30 -13.20
CA ALA A 49 -0.70 1.84 -14.56
C ALA A 49 -0.33 0.34 -14.61
N PRO A 50 -1.13 -0.53 -15.26
CA PRO A 50 -2.46 -0.26 -15.78
C PRO A 50 -3.42 0.20 -14.67
N GLU A 51 -4.31 1.14 -14.99
CA GLU A 51 -5.26 1.70 -14.04
C GLU A 51 -6.08 0.59 -13.38
N ARG A 52 -6.12 0.59 -12.04
CA ARG A 52 -6.88 -0.38 -11.22
C ARG A 52 -6.51 -1.84 -11.49
N ALA A 53 -5.29 -2.11 -11.98
CA ALA A 53 -4.79 -3.46 -12.13
C ALA A 53 -4.88 -4.19 -10.77
N PRO A 54 -5.38 -5.45 -10.74
CA PRO A 54 -5.43 -6.21 -9.50
C PRO A 54 -4.01 -6.38 -8.94
N LEU A 55 -3.91 -6.37 -7.61
CA LEU A 55 -2.70 -6.67 -6.87
C LEU A 55 -2.96 -7.87 -5.96
N PRO A 56 -1.93 -8.62 -5.53
CA PRO A 56 -2.09 -9.70 -4.56
C PRO A 56 -2.84 -9.29 -3.30
N ILE A 57 -2.66 -8.03 -2.88
CA ILE A 57 -3.27 -7.44 -1.70
C ILE A 57 -4.67 -6.84 -1.95
N THR A 58 -5.12 -6.71 -3.21
CA THR A 58 -6.43 -6.12 -3.57
C THR A 58 -6.88 -6.50 -4.98
N GLU A 59 -8.08 -7.04 -5.12
CA GLU A 59 -8.65 -7.37 -6.43
C GLU A 59 -9.02 -6.12 -7.25
N THR A 60 -9.29 -5.01 -6.58
CA THR A 60 -9.79 -3.77 -7.23
C THR A 60 -8.67 -2.84 -7.68
N GLY A 61 -7.42 -3.15 -7.35
CA GLY A 61 -6.26 -2.28 -7.59
C GLY A 61 -6.10 -1.14 -6.58
N TYR A 62 -6.97 -1.02 -5.57
CA TYR A 62 -6.80 -0.06 -4.46
C TYR A 62 -6.93 -0.73 -3.10
N ARG A 63 -6.10 -0.32 -2.15
CA ARG A 63 -6.18 -0.75 -0.75
C ARG A 63 -5.93 0.42 0.19
N SER A 64 -6.84 0.59 1.15
CA SER A 64 -6.64 1.42 2.34
C SER A 64 -6.22 0.52 3.50
N HIS A 65 -5.10 0.84 4.15
CA HIS A 65 -4.53 0.05 5.23
C HIS A 65 -4.09 0.93 6.40
N PHE A 66 -4.43 0.51 7.62
CA PHE A 66 -4.07 1.19 8.86
C PHE A 66 -3.07 0.35 9.64
N THR A 67 -2.02 1.01 10.13
CA THR A 67 -0.94 0.39 10.92
C THR A 67 -0.32 1.45 11.84
N THR A 68 0.84 1.18 12.43
CA THR A 68 1.60 2.15 13.24
C THR A 68 2.75 2.73 12.42
N ALA A 69 3.15 3.98 12.67
CA ALA A 69 4.32 4.55 12.01
C ALA A 69 5.60 3.77 12.34
N ASN A 70 5.68 3.23 13.55
CA ASN A 70 6.78 2.34 13.95
C ASN A 70 6.85 1.07 13.08
N ALA A 71 5.73 0.41 12.79
CA ALA A 71 5.73 -0.78 11.93
C ALA A 71 6.22 -0.44 10.50
N VAL A 72 5.81 0.70 9.96
CA VAL A 72 6.30 1.18 8.65
C VAL A 72 7.80 1.46 8.67
N ALA A 73 8.29 2.13 9.72
CA ALA A 73 9.72 2.41 9.87
C ALA A 73 10.56 1.15 10.05
N ALA A 74 10.07 0.16 10.81
CA ALA A 74 10.73 -1.12 11.03
C ALA A 74 10.91 -1.93 9.72
N MET A 75 9.99 -1.76 8.77
CA MET A 75 10.09 -2.35 7.43
C MET A 75 11.00 -1.58 6.47
N GLY A 76 11.58 -0.45 6.90
CA GLY A 76 12.42 0.41 6.05
C GLY A 76 11.64 1.47 5.27
N GLY A 77 10.39 1.77 5.68
CA GLY A 77 9.55 2.80 5.09
C GLY A 77 8.36 2.27 4.29
N PRO A 78 7.47 3.17 3.80
CA PRO A 78 6.20 2.79 3.19
C PRO A 78 6.38 1.97 1.90
N VAL A 79 7.35 2.33 1.06
CA VAL A 79 7.64 1.59 -0.19
C VAL A 79 8.13 0.17 0.11
N ALA A 80 9.04 0.02 1.07
CA ALA A 80 9.60 -1.28 1.43
C ALA A 80 8.52 -2.21 2.01
N LEU A 81 7.68 -1.70 2.92
CA LEU A 81 6.54 -2.43 3.46
C LEU A 81 5.60 -2.92 2.35
N VAL A 82 5.19 -2.03 1.44
CA VAL A 82 4.26 -2.38 0.36
C VAL A 82 4.87 -3.42 -0.58
N ARG A 83 6.16 -3.30 -0.95
CA ARG A 83 6.83 -4.27 -1.82
C ARG A 83 6.92 -5.65 -1.16
N THR A 84 7.36 -5.71 0.10
CA THR A 84 7.42 -6.98 0.84
C THR A 84 6.05 -7.63 0.92
N TRP A 85 5.01 -6.86 1.22
CA TRP A 85 3.65 -7.38 1.31
C TRP A 85 3.13 -7.94 -0.03
N LEU A 86 3.41 -7.23 -1.13
CA LEU A 86 3.07 -7.69 -2.48
C LEU A 86 3.80 -8.99 -2.82
N ASP A 87 5.09 -9.10 -2.50
CA ASP A 87 5.89 -10.30 -2.77
C ASP A 87 5.41 -11.52 -1.95
N GLU A 88 5.09 -11.31 -0.67
CA GLU A 88 4.56 -12.34 0.22
C GLU A 88 3.19 -12.86 -0.26
N GLU A 89 2.24 -11.97 -0.55
CA GLU A 89 0.91 -12.37 -1.03
C GLU A 89 0.96 -12.94 -2.45
N ALA A 90 1.92 -12.50 -3.28
CA ALA A 90 2.13 -13.10 -4.61
C ALA A 90 2.63 -14.55 -4.54
N ALA A 91 3.16 -15.00 -3.39
CA ALA A 91 3.51 -16.39 -3.19
C ALA A 91 2.28 -17.31 -3.04
N ASN A 92 1.10 -16.75 -2.77
CA ASN A 92 -0.14 -17.50 -2.65
C ASN A 92 -0.48 -18.23 -3.97
N PRO A 93 -0.66 -19.57 -3.95
CA PRO A 93 -1.01 -20.34 -5.15
C PRO A 93 -2.30 -19.88 -5.83
N ALA A 94 -3.26 -19.34 -5.07
CA ALA A 94 -4.50 -18.80 -5.63
C ALA A 94 -4.24 -17.56 -6.49
N TRP A 95 -3.40 -16.64 -5.99
CA TRP A 95 -2.97 -15.46 -6.74
C TRP A 95 -2.21 -15.85 -8.01
N ARG A 96 -1.26 -16.78 -7.91
CA ARG A 96 -0.49 -17.24 -9.07
C ARG A 96 -1.38 -17.77 -10.18
N ARG A 97 -2.37 -18.62 -9.84
CA ARG A 97 -3.37 -19.12 -10.81
C ARG A 97 -4.16 -17.99 -11.46
N GLN A 98 -4.61 -17.00 -10.68
CA GLN A 98 -5.34 -15.84 -11.21
C GLN A 98 -4.46 -15.00 -12.16
N ALA A 99 -3.21 -14.74 -11.77
CA ALA A 99 -2.25 -13.99 -12.57
C ALA A 99 -1.91 -14.73 -13.88
N ASP A 100 -1.70 -16.04 -13.83
CA ASP A 100 -1.46 -16.88 -15.01
C ASP A 100 -2.65 -16.91 -15.96
N ALA A 101 -3.87 -17.10 -15.44
CA ALA A 101 -5.08 -17.08 -16.25
C ALA A 101 -5.26 -15.73 -16.99
N LYS A 102 -4.98 -14.60 -16.32
CA LYS A 102 -5.03 -13.28 -16.95
C LYS A 102 -3.99 -13.12 -18.07
N ARG A 103 -2.78 -13.65 -17.89
CA ARG A 103 -1.72 -13.64 -18.92
C ARG A 103 -2.07 -14.49 -20.15
N GLN A 104 -2.77 -15.61 -19.96
CA GLN A 104 -3.18 -16.48 -21.07
C GLN A 104 -4.32 -15.88 -21.91
N LEU A 105 -5.20 -15.08 -21.30
CA LEU A 105 -6.31 -14.41 -22.00
C LEU A 105 -5.87 -13.22 -22.85
N THR A 106 -4.62 -12.78 -22.75
CA THR A 106 -4.06 -11.65 -23.52
C THR A 106 -3.33 -12.09 -24.81
N LEU A 107 -3.36 -13.39 -25.15
CA LEU A 107 -2.61 -13.97 -26.27
C LEU A 107 -3.35 -14.03 -27.63
N PHE A 108 -4.51 -13.37 -27.77
CA PHE A 108 -5.34 -13.41 -28.98
C PHE A 108 -5.78 -12.03 -29.45
#